data_AF-A0A0T9V185-F1
#
_entry.id   AF-A0A0T9V185-F1
#
_cell.length_a   1.000
_cell.length_b   1.000
_cell.length_c   1.000
_cell.angle_alpha   90.00
_cell.angle_beta   90.00
_cell.angle_gamma   90.00
#
_symmetry.space_group_name_H-M   'P 1'
#
loop_
_entity.id
_entity.type
_entity.pdbx_description
1 polymer ?
#
loop_
_entity_poly.entity_id
_entity_poly.type
_entity_poly.pdbx_seq_one_letter_code
_entity_poly.pdbx_strand_id
1 'polypeptide(L)' 'MSILFTNTDTNQSVDSGKSKAVKIGDFTISNYSDGIIWIESDSAGDAGSFELEKFEAAIKAFYEENF' A
#
# COMPACT_ATOMS: atom_id res chain seq x y z
N MET A 1 -1.20 -17.76 0.09
CA MET A 1 -1.27 -16.28 0.12
C MET A 1 -1.62 -15.81 -1.27
N SER A 2 -2.66 -14.98 -1.44
CA SER A 2 -3.13 -14.51 -2.74
C SER A 2 -3.03 -13.00 -2.81
N ILE A 3 -2.64 -12.47 -3.98
CA ILE A 3 -2.80 -11.06 -4.29
C ILE A 3 -4.27 -10.84 -4.67
N LEU A 4 -4.93 -9.85 -4.05
CA LEU A 4 -6.32 -9.49 -4.34
C LEU A 4 -6.39 -8.03 -4.80
N PHE A 5 -7.03 -7.79 -5.94
CA PHE A 5 -7.44 -6.44 -6.33
C PHE A 5 -8.75 -6.10 -5.62
N THR A 6 -8.74 -5.04 -4.84
CA THR A 6 -9.85 -4.64 -3.95
C THR A 6 -10.00 -3.12 -3.95
N ASN A 7 -10.88 -2.61 -3.10
CA ASN A 7 -10.89 -1.21 -2.71
C ASN A 7 -10.61 -1.07 -1.21
N THR A 8 -10.09 0.10 -0.79
CA THR A 8 -9.95 0.48 0.62
C THR A 8 -10.80 1.71 0.97
N ASP A 9 -11.35 1.70 2.18
CA ASP A 9 -12.18 2.76 2.76
C ASP A 9 -11.37 3.71 3.67
N THR A 10 -10.09 3.43 3.95
CA THR A 10 -9.27 4.20 4.91
C THR A 10 -8.38 5.25 4.25
N ASN A 11 -8.20 5.16 2.93
CA ASN A 11 -7.39 6.10 2.18
C ASN A 11 -8.10 7.47 2.13
N GLN A 12 -7.52 8.44 2.83
CA GLN A 12 -8.07 9.78 2.99
C GLN A 12 -8.03 10.63 1.71
N SER A 13 -7.35 10.18 0.64
CA SER A 13 -7.24 10.96 -0.60
C SER A 13 -8.47 10.90 -1.52
N VAL A 14 -9.46 10.06 -1.19
CA VAL A 14 -10.69 9.93 -1.96
C VAL A 14 -11.91 10.37 -1.13
N ASP A 15 -12.52 11.49 -1.53
CA ASP A 15 -13.69 12.09 -0.86
C ASP A 15 -14.97 11.23 -0.95
N SER A 16 -15.03 10.26 -1.87
CA SER A 16 -16.28 9.62 -2.31
C SER A 16 -16.33 8.09 -2.16
N GLY A 17 -15.37 7.52 -1.42
CA GLY A 17 -15.36 6.11 -1.08
C GLY A 17 -14.58 5.25 -2.07
N LYS A 18 -13.78 4.34 -1.49
CA LYS A 18 -13.15 3.19 -2.15
C LYS A 18 -12.07 3.54 -3.16
N SER A 19 -10.86 3.79 -2.66
CA SER A 19 -9.65 3.86 -3.50
C SER A 19 -9.29 2.46 -4.00
N LYS A 20 -8.96 2.33 -5.29
CA LYS A 20 -8.52 1.05 -5.86
C LYS A 20 -7.22 0.62 -5.18
N ALA A 21 -7.18 -0.61 -4.74
CA ALA A 21 -6.12 -1.14 -3.92
C ALA A 21 -5.68 -2.54 -4.35
N VAL A 22 -4.45 -2.88 -3.99
CA VAL A 22 -3.91 -4.23 -4.05
C VAL A 22 -3.69 -4.71 -2.62
N LYS A 23 -4.23 -5.88 -2.31
CA LYS A 23 -4.02 -6.56 -1.02
C LYS A 23 -3.03 -7.70 -1.16
N ILE A 24 -1.98 -7.68 -0.35
CA ILE A 24 -0.89 -8.65 -0.33
C ILE A 24 -0.75 -9.15 1.11
N GLY A 25 -1.33 -10.31 1.39
CA GLY A 25 -1.39 -10.81 2.77
C GLY A 25 -2.17 -9.82 3.65
N ASP A 26 -1.48 -9.26 4.65
CA ASP A 26 -2.05 -8.30 5.61
C ASP A 26 -2.01 -6.84 5.15
N PHE A 27 -1.19 -6.54 4.13
CA PHE A 27 -1.05 -5.18 3.62
C PHE A 27 -2.08 -4.88 2.54
N THR A 28 -2.70 -3.70 2.62
CA THR A 28 -3.47 -3.11 1.53
C THR A 28 -2.77 -1.85 1.05
N ILE A 29 -2.50 -1.76 -0.26
CA ILE A 29 -1.76 -0.66 -0.88
C ILE A 29 -2.66 0.01 -1.92
N SER A 30 -2.81 1.33 -1.85
CA SER A 30 -3.59 2.12 -2.81
C SER A 30 -2.85 3.40 -3.20
N ASN A 31 -3.25 4.03 -4.31
CA ASN A 31 -2.71 5.33 -4.69
C ASN A 31 -3.24 6.41 -3.75
N TYR A 32 -2.35 7.27 -3.22
CA TYR A 32 -2.74 8.41 -2.40
C TYR A 32 -2.78 9.68 -3.25
N SER A 33 -1.67 10.00 -3.90
CA SER A 33 -1.54 11.11 -4.85
C SER A 33 -0.40 10.81 -5.82
N ASP A 34 -0.04 11.76 -6.69
CA ASP A 34 1.10 11.60 -7.60
C ASP A 34 2.38 11.29 -6.81
N GLY A 35 3.00 10.15 -7.13
CA GLY A 35 4.23 9.68 -6.48
C GLY A 35 4.09 9.23 -5.02
N ILE A 36 2.87 9.16 -4.47
CA ILE A 36 2.62 8.78 -3.07
C ILE A 36 1.62 7.62 -3.02
N ILE A 37 1.96 6.60 -2.24
CA ILE A 37 1.09 5.44 -1.95
C ILE A 37 0.60 5.50 -0.52
N TRP A 38 -0.60 4.96 -0.30
CA TRP A 38 -1.16 4.69 1.02
C TRP A 38 -1.01 3.20 1.31
N ILE A 39 -0.45 2.87 2.47
CA ILE A 39 -0.31 1.49 2.94
C ILE A 39 -1.00 1.39 4.31
N GLU A 40 -1.77 0.33 4.48
CA GLU A 40 -2.43 -0.02 5.73
C GLU A 40 -2.24 -1.52 6.04
N SER A 41 -2.30 -1.85 7.32
CA SER A 41 -2.31 -3.23 7.81
C SER A 41 -3.63 -3.51 8.52
N ASP A 42 -4.32 -4.55 8.06
CA ASP A 42 -5.57 -5.03 8.69
C ASP A 42 -5.35 -5.44 10.16
N SER A 43 -4.16 -5.96 10.49
CA SER A 43 -3.86 -6.50 11.82
C SER A 43 -3.19 -5.49 12.78
N ALA A 44 -2.43 -4.53 12.26
CA ALA A 44 -1.70 -3.56 13.07
C ALA A 44 -2.51 -2.31 13.42
N GLY A 45 -3.59 -2.02 12.68
CA GLY A 45 -4.38 -0.81 12.88
C GLY A 45 -3.66 0.49 12.48
N ASP A 46 -2.48 0.36 11.86
CA ASP A 46 -1.66 1.45 11.38
C ASP A 46 -1.80 1.61 9.87
N ALA A 47 -1.84 2.87 9.45
CA ALA A 47 -1.86 3.26 8.04
C ALA A 47 -1.06 4.55 7.83
N GLY A 48 -0.48 4.72 6.65
CA GLY A 48 0.34 5.88 6.33
C GLY A 48 0.58 6.08 4.85
N SER A 49 1.05 7.29 4.52
CA SER A 49 1.46 7.66 3.18
C SER A 49 2.98 7.61 3.02
N PHE A 50 3.44 7.10 1.88
CA PHE A 50 4.85 6.89 1.58
C PHE A 50 5.17 7.32 0.16
N GLU A 51 6.37 7.90 -0.04
CA GLU A 51 6.90 8.16 -1.39
C GLU A 51 7.11 6.82 -2.12
N LEU A 52 6.60 6.73 -3.35
CA LEU A 52 6.66 5.52 -4.17
C LEU A 52 8.11 5.10 -4.43
N GLU A 53 9.00 6.05 -4.75
CA GLU A 53 10.42 5.76 -5.03
C GLU A 53 11.13 5.14 -3.82
N LYS A 54 10.84 5.63 -2.60
CA LYS A 54 11.40 5.08 -1.36
C LYS A 54 10.87 3.69 -1.08
N PHE A 55 9.58 3.46 -1.33
CA PHE A 55 8.98 2.13 -1.22
C PHE A 55 9.62 1.14 -2.21
N GLU A 56 9.76 1.51 -3.48
CA GLU A 56 10.40 0.68 -4.50
C GLU A 56 11.85 0.36 -4.14
N ALA A 57 12.61 1.34 -3.67
CA ALA A 57 13.99 1.13 -3.21
C ALA A 57 14.06 0.15 -2.02
N ALA A 58 13.12 0.23 -1.07
CA ALA A 58 13.07 -0.68 0.07
C ALA A 58 12.70 -2.12 -0.33
N ILE A 59 11.72 -2.30 -1.23
CA ILE A 59 11.39 -3.62 -1.78
C ILE A 59 12.57 -4.17 -2.60
N LYS A 60 13.30 -3.28 -3.29
CA LYS A 60 14.50 -3.64 -4.03
C LYS A 60 15.58 -4.21 -3.13
N ALA A 61 15.95 -3.46 -2.09
CA ALA A 61 16.92 -3.89 -1.10
C ALA A 61 16.51 -5.21 -0.44
N PHE A 62 15.21 -5.37 -0.11
CA PHE A 62 14.70 -6.61 0.46
C PHE A 62 14.96 -7.82 -0.44
N TYR A 63 14.73 -7.75 -1.75
CA TYR A 63 15.01 -8.91 -2.61
C TYR A 63 16.52 -9.15 -2.76
N GLU A 64 17.35 -8.10 -2.85
CA GLU A 64 18.81 -8.23 -3.03
C GLU A 64 19.50 -8.84 -1.79
N GLU A 65 18.94 -8.59 -0.60
CA GLU A 65 19.45 -9.16 0.65
C GLU A 65 19.03 -10.62 0.86
N ASN A 66 17.96 -11.08 0.20
CA ASN A 66 17.34 -12.38 0.47
C ASN A 66 17.41 -13.39 -0.68
N PHE A 67 17.87 -12.99 -1.88
CA PHE A 67 18.00 -13.84 -3.08
C PHE A 67 19.24 -13.52 -3.89
#